data_AF-A0A529NA35-F1
#
_entry.id   AF-A0A529NA35-F1
#
_cell.length_a   1.000
_cell.length_b   1.000
_cell.length_c   1.000
_cell.angle_alpha   90.00
_cell.angle_beta   90.00
_cell.angle_gamma   90.00
#
_symmetry.space_group_name_H-M   'P 1'
#
loop_
_entity.id
_entity.type
_entity.pdbx_description
1 polymer ?
#
loop_
_entity_poly.entity_id
_entity_poly.type
_entity_poly.pdbx_seq_one_letter_code
_entity_poly.pdbx_strand_id
1 'polypeptide(L)'
;MALAEPELIRPRLLVDASSTLIDDGKSGIQRVVRRICENMFPRRAKNEGKYISFCDDESGWYFAREWTGRAPPKQPSTRLLPQAGDTILMLDSSWIYHTLHPAFLRPALIKGGEVISCLYDTVPLRSAAFCHEGMPPAFSAWFQTALAYS
;
A
#
# COMPACT_ATOMS: atom_id res chain seq x y z
N MET A 1 28.21 -20.10 -18.05
CA MET A 1 27.08 -19.50 -17.32
C MET A 1 27.39 -19.58 -15.84
N ALA A 2 27.79 -18.47 -15.22
CA ALA A 2 27.92 -18.44 -13.77
C ALA A 2 26.50 -18.43 -13.19
N LEU A 3 26.18 -19.43 -12.38
CA LEU A 3 24.99 -19.42 -11.55
C LEU A 3 25.17 -18.23 -10.58
N ALA A 4 24.37 -17.18 -10.74
CA ALA A 4 24.34 -16.09 -9.77
C ALA A 4 23.96 -16.69 -8.41
N GLU A 5 24.73 -16.37 -7.37
CA GLU A 5 24.37 -16.73 -6.01
C GLU A 5 22.95 -16.21 -5.73
N PRO A 6 22.08 -17.00 -5.06
CA PRO A 6 20.74 -16.55 -4.74
C PRO A 6 20.84 -15.29 -3.88
N GLU A 7 20.08 -14.25 -4.25
CA GLU A 7 20.01 -13.03 -3.44
C GLU A 7 19.63 -13.38 -2.00
N LEU A 8 20.36 -12.81 -1.04
CA LEU A 8 20.02 -12.90 0.38
C LEU A 8 18.62 -12.30 0.60
N ILE A 9 17.64 -13.16 0.83
CA ILE A 9 16.27 -12.76 1.09
C ILE A 9 16.23 -12.07 2.46
N ARG A 10 15.76 -10.82 2.46
CA ARG A 10 15.51 -10.04 3.68
C ARG A 10 14.03 -9.68 3.70
N PRO A 11 13.19 -10.46 4.40
CA PRO A 11 11.77 -10.22 4.43
C PRO A 11 11.46 -8.80 4.89
N ARG A 12 10.59 -8.10 4.16
CA ARG A 12 10.12 -6.77 4.56
C ARG A 12 8.62 -6.64 4.40
N LEU A 13 8.00 -5.97 5.36
CA LEU A 13 6.59 -5.60 5.34
C LEU A 13 6.46 -4.16 4.82
N LEU A 14 5.74 -3.99 3.72
CA LEU A 14 5.39 -2.70 3.14
C LEU A 14 3.91 -2.45 3.40
N VAL A 15 3.59 -1.45 4.21
CA VAL A 15 2.20 -1.12 4.58
C VAL A 15 1.76 0.08 3.76
N ASP A 16 0.87 -0.14 2.81
CA ASP A 16 0.24 0.94 2.05
C ASP A 16 -0.58 1.84 2.97
N ALA A 17 -0.30 3.14 2.89
CA ALA A 17 -1.05 4.19 3.55
C ALA A 17 -1.22 5.39 2.60
N SER A 18 -1.30 5.14 1.28
CA SER A 18 -1.30 6.18 0.26
C SER A 18 -2.39 7.22 0.52
N SER A 19 -3.66 6.84 0.49
CA SER A 19 -4.79 7.77 0.67
C SER A 19 -4.70 8.54 1.98
N THR A 20 -4.42 7.84 3.09
CA THR A 20 -4.40 8.40 4.44
C THR A 20 -3.20 9.33 4.68
N LEU A 21 -2.08 9.13 3.97
CA LEU A 21 -0.92 10.02 4.02
C LEU A 21 -1.04 11.24 3.09
N ILE A 22 -1.76 11.10 1.98
CA ILE A 22 -1.90 12.16 0.97
C ILE A 22 -3.00 13.14 1.36
N ASP A 23 -4.16 12.62 1.80
CA ASP A 23 -5.34 13.42 2.10
C ASP A 23 -6.09 12.91 3.35
N ASP A 24 -6.63 13.84 4.15
CA ASP A 24 -7.46 13.51 5.31
C ASP A 24 -8.93 13.83 5.03
N GLY A 25 -9.59 12.92 4.32
CA GLY A 25 -11.04 12.91 4.11
C GLY A 25 -11.85 12.61 5.38
N LYS A 26 -11.19 12.46 6.55
CA LYS A 26 -11.80 12.22 7.86
C LYS A 26 -12.72 10.98 7.90
N SER A 27 -12.42 9.98 7.09
CA SER A 27 -13.23 8.77 6.99
C SER A 27 -13.01 7.83 8.19
N GLY A 28 -13.94 6.88 8.37
CA GLY A 28 -13.77 5.80 9.35
C GLY A 28 -12.54 4.94 9.08
N ILE A 29 -12.33 4.57 7.80
CA ILE A 29 -11.19 3.76 7.36
C ILE A 29 -9.88 4.49 7.66
N GLN A 30 -9.78 5.78 7.31
CA GLN A 30 -8.57 6.57 7.57
C GLN A 30 -8.22 6.66 9.05
N ARG A 31 -9.22 6.74 9.96
CA ARG A 31 -8.95 6.67 11.42
C ARG A 31 -8.35 5.32 11.83
N VAL A 32 -8.84 4.22 11.26
CA VAL A 32 -8.32 2.87 11.54
C VAL A 32 -6.90 2.72 10.99
N VAL A 33 -6.68 3.04 9.71
CA VAL A 33 -5.36 3.00 9.05
C VAL A 33 -4.34 3.83 9.84
N ARG A 34 -4.69 5.08 10.18
CA ARG A 34 -3.84 5.96 10.99
C ARG A 34 -3.45 5.32 12.32
N ARG A 35 -4.43 4.79 13.07
CA ARG A 35 -4.14 4.16 14.37
C ARG A 35 -3.27 2.91 14.23
N ILE A 36 -3.50 2.09 13.22
CA ILE A 36 -2.65 0.92 12.95
C ILE A 36 -1.23 1.37 12.64
N CYS A 37 -1.05 2.32 11.73
CA CYS A 37 0.28 2.84 11.36
C CYS A 37 1.00 3.53 12.52
N GLU A 38 0.31 4.34 13.33
CA GLU A 38 0.89 4.98 14.53
C GLU A 38 1.43 3.95 15.53
N ASN A 39 0.74 2.81 15.69
CA ASN A 39 1.16 1.74 16.61
C ASN A 39 2.22 0.82 16.00
N MET A 40 2.15 0.53 14.69
CA MET A 40 3.12 -0.31 13.99
C MET A 40 4.47 0.37 13.76
N PHE A 41 4.46 1.72 13.65
CA PHE A 41 5.62 2.55 13.33
C PHE A 41 5.83 3.67 14.36
N PRO A 42 6.08 3.33 15.63
CA PRO A 42 6.31 4.34 16.67
C PRO A 42 7.59 5.12 16.38
N ARG A 43 7.58 6.42 16.74
CA ARG A 43 8.73 7.32 16.54
C ARG A 43 9.98 6.75 17.21
N ARG A 44 11.13 6.89 16.54
CA ARG A 44 12.46 6.46 17.01
C ARG A 44 12.63 4.94 17.22
N ALA A 45 11.68 4.10 16.82
CA ALA A 45 11.89 2.66 16.83
C ALA A 45 12.77 2.21 15.65
N LYS A 46 13.64 1.21 15.88
CA LYS A 46 14.30 0.48 14.80
C LYS A 46 13.29 -0.47 14.14
N ASN A 47 12.49 0.05 13.22
CA ASN A 47 11.56 -0.73 12.41
C ASN A 47 12.31 -1.45 11.27
N GLU A 48 13.31 -2.26 11.61
CA GLU A 48 14.02 -3.06 10.62
C GLU A 48 13.05 -3.99 9.91
N GLY A 49 13.05 -3.96 8.58
CA GLY A 49 12.17 -4.78 7.75
C GLY A 49 10.70 -4.34 7.73
N LYS A 50 10.31 -3.18 8.27
CA LYS A 50 8.94 -2.66 8.13
C LYS A 50 8.94 -1.22 7.63
N TYR A 51 8.09 -0.92 6.67
CA TYR A 51 8.00 0.39 6.05
C TYR A 51 6.54 0.79 5.87
N ILE A 52 6.23 2.07 6.11
CA ILE A 52 5.01 2.68 5.59
C ILE A 52 5.31 3.03 4.14
N SER A 53 4.44 2.64 3.21
CA SER A 53 4.59 2.91 1.79
C SER A 53 3.44 3.75 1.24
N PHE A 54 3.72 4.53 0.20
CA PHE A 54 2.72 5.30 -0.52
C PHE A 54 3.05 5.40 -2.01
N CYS A 55 2.01 5.50 -2.83
CA CYS A 55 2.06 5.70 -4.28
C CYS A 55 0.86 6.54 -4.72
N ASP A 56 1.13 7.76 -5.15
CA ASP A 56 0.14 8.79 -5.49
C ASP A 56 0.22 9.27 -6.95
N ASP A 57 1.29 8.87 -7.66
CA ASP A 57 1.47 9.13 -9.10
C ASP A 57 2.37 8.08 -9.76
N GLU A 58 2.63 8.26 -11.07
CA GLU A 58 3.43 7.36 -11.89
C GLU A 58 4.94 7.36 -11.55
N SER A 59 5.42 8.22 -10.65
CA SER A 59 6.84 8.17 -10.21
C SER A 59 7.17 6.90 -9.43
N GLY A 60 6.14 6.24 -8.88
CA GLY A 60 6.20 4.93 -8.26
C GLY A 60 6.01 4.96 -6.75
N TRP A 61 6.53 3.94 -6.08
CA TRP A 61 6.32 3.71 -4.66
C TRP A 61 7.46 4.29 -3.82
N TYR A 62 7.12 4.90 -2.70
CA TYR A 62 8.05 5.50 -1.76
C TYR A 62 7.75 5.05 -0.34
N PHE A 63 8.72 5.18 0.57
CA PHE A 63 8.53 4.81 1.97
C PHE A 63 8.78 5.94 2.98
N ALA A 64 8.14 5.78 4.14
CA ALA A 64 8.44 6.47 5.38
C ALA A 64 8.79 5.44 6.47
N ARG A 65 9.67 5.81 7.40
CA ARG A 65 10.08 4.95 8.54
C ARG A 65 9.23 5.13 9.79
N GLU A 66 8.53 6.25 9.86
CA GLU A 66 7.67 6.64 10.97
C GLU A 66 6.44 7.35 10.44
N TRP A 67 5.36 7.30 11.22
CA TRP A 67 4.13 7.99 10.87
C TRP A 67 4.29 9.50 11.08
N THR A 68 4.24 10.25 9.97
CA THR A 68 4.32 11.72 9.94
C THR A 68 2.96 12.40 9.78
N GLY A 69 1.91 11.63 9.49
CA GLY A 69 0.57 12.14 9.17
C GLY A 69 0.46 12.87 7.82
N ARG A 70 1.54 12.88 7.03
CA ARG A 70 1.59 13.42 5.67
C ARG A 70 2.65 12.71 4.85
N ALA A 71 2.46 12.57 3.55
CA ALA A 71 3.46 11.99 2.66
C ALA A 71 4.79 12.80 2.74
N PRO A 72 5.95 12.15 2.98
CA PRO A 72 7.24 12.81 2.91
C PRO A 72 7.60 13.17 1.47
N PRO A 73 8.54 14.11 1.25
CA PRO A 73 9.05 14.41 -0.09
C PRO A 73 9.60 13.15 -0.78
N LYS A 74 9.26 12.98 -2.05
CA LYS A 74 9.77 11.89 -2.90
C LYS A 74 11.26 12.13 -3.16
N GLN A 75 12.10 11.23 -2.69
CA GLN A 75 13.55 11.28 -2.88
C GLN A 75 14.04 9.94 -3.44
N PRO A 76 15.14 9.93 -4.22
CA PRO A 76 15.71 8.67 -4.70
C PRO A 76 16.04 7.68 -3.57
N SER A 77 16.45 8.18 -2.40
CA SER A 77 16.77 7.40 -1.20
C SER A 77 15.54 6.74 -0.54
N THR A 78 14.34 7.25 -0.81
CA THR A 78 13.08 6.73 -0.25
C THR A 78 12.28 5.93 -1.28
N ARG A 79 12.79 5.76 -2.51
CA ARG A 79 12.11 5.00 -3.55
C ARG A 79 12.15 3.51 -3.22
N LEU A 80 10.98 2.88 -3.30
CA LEU A 80 10.83 1.43 -3.17
C LEU A 80 10.95 0.79 -4.55
N LEU A 81 11.72 -0.29 -4.61
CA LEU A 81 11.74 -1.24 -5.72
C LEU A 81 11.35 -2.61 -5.18
N PRO A 82 10.56 -3.42 -5.91
CA PRO A 82 10.18 -4.76 -5.46
C PRO A 82 11.40 -5.66 -5.21
N GLN A 83 11.41 -6.37 -4.08
CA GLN A 83 12.47 -7.31 -3.68
C GLN A 83 11.86 -8.69 -3.38
N ALA A 84 12.70 -9.73 -3.43
CA ALA A 84 12.28 -11.07 -3.03
C ALA A 84 12.01 -11.10 -1.50
N GLY A 85 10.91 -11.72 -1.10
CA GLY A 85 10.47 -11.78 0.31
C GLY A 85 9.69 -10.55 0.78
N ASP A 86 9.26 -9.67 -0.12
CA ASP A 86 8.35 -8.57 0.21
C ASP A 86 6.96 -9.11 0.58
N THR A 87 6.41 -8.65 1.71
CA THR A 87 4.98 -8.72 2.00
C THR A 87 4.41 -7.32 1.88
N ILE A 88 3.50 -7.11 0.93
CA ILE A 88 2.82 -5.84 0.70
C ILE A 88 1.43 -5.92 1.32
N LEU A 89 1.22 -5.20 2.42
CA LEU A 89 -0.09 -5.04 3.05
C LEU A 89 -0.76 -3.79 2.46
N MET A 90 -1.72 -4.01 1.56
CA MET A 90 -2.60 -2.97 1.03
C MET A 90 -3.65 -2.61 2.08
N LEU A 91 -3.21 -1.90 3.13
CA LEU A 91 -4.03 -1.56 4.30
C LEU A 91 -5.01 -0.43 3.99
N ASP A 92 -4.66 0.51 3.12
CA ASP A 92 -5.44 1.73 2.92
C ASP A 92 -6.64 1.55 1.97
N SER A 93 -7.61 2.46 2.07
CA SER A 93 -8.66 2.63 1.06
C SER A 93 -8.15 3.46 -0.12
N SER A 94 -7.08 2.98 -0.77
CA SER A 94 -6.44 3.62 -1.93
C SER A 94 -7.09 3.26 -3.25
N TRP A 95 -8.42 3.33 -3.26
CA TRP A 95 -9.24 2.94 -4.39
C TRP A 95 -8.93 3.76 -5.64
N ILE A 96 -8.74 5.07 -5.48
CA ILE A 96 -8.44 5.98 -6.60
C ILE A 96 -7.05 5.75 -7.22
N TYR A 97 -6.14 5.12 -6.48
CA TYR A 97 -4.76 4.85 -6.93
C TYR A 97 -4.60 3.44 -7.50
N HIS A 98 -5.68 2.68 -7.64
CA HIS A 98 -5.63 1.27 -8.04
C HIS A 98 -4.92 1.04 -9.40
N THR A 99 -4.94 2.02 -10.30
CA THR A 99 -4.25 1.95 -11.59
C THR A 99 -2.72 2.05 -11.48
N LEU A 100 -2.21 2.63 -10.40
CA LEU A 100 -0.77 2.80 -10.16
C LEU A 100 -0.13 1.55 -9.53
N HIS A 101 -0.90 0.81 -8.73
CA HIS A 101 -0.39 -0.34 -7.96
C HIS A 101 0.21 -1.47 -8.83
N PRO A 102 -0.38 -1.88 -9.98
CA PRO A 102 0.12 -2.99 -10.79
C PRO A 102 1.60 -2.90 -11.18
N ALA A 103 2.12 -1.68 -11.40
CA ALA A 103 3.52 -1.46 -11.76
C ALA A 103 4.51 -1.93 -10.68
N PHE A 104 4.07 -1.98 -9.41
CA PHE A 104 4.87 -2.44 -8.28
C PHE A 104 4.47 -3.86 -7.83
N LEU A 105 3.16 -4.16 -7.77
CA LEU A 105 2.66 -5.45 -7.28
C LEU A 105 3.05 -6.61 -8.20
N ARG A 106 2.96 -6.43 -9.52
CA ARG A 106 3.27 -7.51 -10.47
C ARG A 106 4.74 -7.96 -10.37
N PRO A 107 5.75 -7.08 -10.38
CA PRO A 107 7.13 -7.52 -10.18
C PRO A 107 7.39 -8.09 -8.78
N ALA A 108 6.69 -7.63 -7.73
CA ALA A 108 6.81 -8.20 -6.40
C ALA A 108 6.36 -9.67 -6.36
N LEU A 109 5.19 -9.97 -6.93
CA LEU A 109 4.67 -11.34 -7.05
C LEU A 109 5.59 -12.25 -7.89
N ILE A 110 6.12 -11.74 -9.01
CA ILE A 110 7.08 -12.49 -9.84
C ILE A 110 8.35 -12.86 -9.05
N LYS A 111 8.76 -12.02 -8.09
CA LYS A 111 9.89 -12.28 -7.19
C LYS A 111 9.53 -13.15 -5.98
N GLY A 112 8.33 -13.71 -5.94
CA GLY A 112 7.84 -14.55 -4.83
C GLY A 112 7.43 -13.75 -3.59
N GLY A 113 7.18 -12.45 -3.72
CA GLY A 113 6.54 -11.65 -2.68
C GLY A 113 5.05 -11.97 -2.55
N GLU A 114 4.45 -11.47 -1.46
CA GLU A 114 3.04 -11.65 -1.12
C GLU A 114 2.34 -10.28 -1.12
N VAL A 115 1.08 -10.24 -1.57
CA VAL A 115 0.24 -9.03 -1.52
C VAL A 115 -1.03 -9.38 -0.75
N ILE A 116 -1.36 -8.58 0.26
CA ILE A 116 -2.50 -8.79 1.15
C ILE A 116 -3.39 -7.56 1.06
N SER A 117 -4.60 -7.72 0.54
CA SER A 117 -5.59 -6.64 0.42
C SER A 117 -6.53 -6.59 1.61
N CYS A 118 -6.67 -5.42 2.24
CA CYS A 118 -7.62 -5.23 3.33
C CYS A 118 -9.00 -4.79 2.78
N LEU A 119 -10.03 -5.62 3.00
CA LEU A 119 -11.42 -5.30 2.67
C LEU A 119 -12.16 -4.88 3.95
N TYR A 120 -12.48 -3.59 4.06
CA TYR A 120 -13.18 -3.05 5.24
C TYR A 120 -14.68 -3.33 5.22
N ASP A 121 -15.32 -3.11 4.08
CA ASP A 121 -16.74 -3.35 3.88
C ASP A 121 -17.04 -3.56 2.39
N THR A 122 -18.26 -3.98 2.10
CA THR A 122 -18.76 -4.18 0.73
C THR A 122 -19.97 -3.28 0.43
N VAL A 123 -20.15 -2.19 1.19
CA VAL A 123 -21.30 -1.28 1.04
C VAL A 123 -21.34 -0.68 -0.37
N PRO A 124 -20.22 -0.25 -0.98
CA PRO A 124 -20.25 0.30 -2.35
C PRO A 124 -20.77 -0.67 -3.41
N LEU A 125 -20.65 -1.99 -3.19
CA LEU A 125 -21.17 -3.00 -4.12
C LEU A 125 -22.60 -3.45 -3.78
N ARG A 126 -22.91 -3.61 -2.49
CA ARG A 126 -24.19 -4.19 -2.05
C ARG A 126 -25.31 -3.17 -1.91
N SER A 127 -24.95 -1.91 -1.68
CA SER A 127 -25.86 -0.84 -1.30
C SER A 127 -25.44 0.49 -1.94
N ALA A 128 -25.08 0.46 -3.23
CA ALA A 128 -24.53 1.58 -3.98
C ALA A 128 -25.37 2.87 -3.91
N ALA A 129 -26.71 2.75 -3.78
CA ALA A 129 -27.63 3.88 -3.65
C ALA A 129 -27.40 4.75 -2.39
N PHE A 130 -26.68 4.24 -1.39
CA PHE A 130 -26.32 4.97 -0.17
C PHE A 130 -24.92 5.58 -0.23
N CYS A 131 -24.23 5.46 -1.37
CA CYS A 131 -22.89 6.00 -1.58
C CYS A 131 -22.92 7.24 -2.46
N HIS A 132 -21.88 8.06 -2.36
CA HIS A 132 -21.59 9.07 -3.37
C HIS A 132 -21.43 8.41 -4.75
N GLU A 133 -21.92 9.03 -5.82
CA GLU A 133 -21.99 8.44 -7.17
C GLU A 133 -20.64 7.94 -7.71
N GLY A 134 -19.55 8.63 -7.39
CA GLY A 134 -18.19 8.23 -7.81
C GLY A 134 -17.59 7.06 -7.02
N MET A 135 -18.17 6.69 -5.87
CA MET A 135 -17.60 5.68 -4.97
C MET A 135 -17.80 4.24 -5.48
N PRO A 136 -19.02 3.79 -5.87
CA PRO A 136 -19.21 2.44 -6.42
C PRO A 136 -18.30 2.08 -7.61
N PRO A 137 -18.13 2.92 -8.66
CA PRO A 137 -17.24 2.58 -9.76
C PRO A 137 -15.77 2.52 -9.34
N ALA A 138 -15.29 3.48 -8.53
CA ALA A 138 -13.92 3.49 -8.03
C ALA A 138 -13.63 2.25 -7.15
N PHE A 139 -14.55 1.92 -6.25
CA PHE A 139 -14.45 0.73 -5.41
C PHE A 139 -14.44 -0.55 -6.25
N SER A 140 -15.35 -0.67 -7.22
CA SER A 140 -15.43 -1.87 -8.07
C SER A 140 -14.14 -2.09 -8.88
N ALA A 141 -13.58 -1.01 -9.44
CA ALA A 141 -12.33 -1.09 -10.21
C ALA A 141 -11.12 -1.46 -9.32
N TRP A 142 -11.05 -0.86 -8.12
CA TRP A 142 -10.08 -1.25 -7.11
C TRP A 142 -10.25 -2.71 -6.67
N PHE A 143 -11.48 -3.17 -6.42
CA PHE A 143 -11.76 -4.52 -5.94
C PHE A 143 -11.33 -5.58 -6.95
N GLN A 144 -11.54 -5.33 -8.25
CA GLN A 144 -11.01 -6.19 -9.31
C GLN A 144 -9.48 -6.23 -9.30
N THR A 145 -8.84 -5.09 -9.04
CA THR A 145 -7.37 -5.01 -8.93
C THR A 145 -6.89 -5.80 -7.70
N ALA A 146 -7.55 -5.65 -6.55
CA ALA A 146 -7.24 -6.41 -5.35
C ALA A 146 -7.33 -7.93 -5.63
N LEU A 147 -8.45 -8.41 -6.18
CA LEU A 147 -8.64 -9.82 -6.53
C LEU A 147 -7.63 -10.36 -7.56
N ALA A 148 -7.07 -9.50 -8.42
CA ALA A 148 -6.10 -9.91 -9.42
C ALA A 148 -4.67 -10.06 -8.85
N TYR A 149 -4.36 -9.38 -7.74
CA TYR A 149 -3.00 -9.28 -7.21
C TYR A 149 -2.84 -9.83 -5.79
N SER A 150 -3.90 -10.09 -5.03
CA SER A 150 -3.86 -10.71 -3.70
C SER A 150 -4.58 -12.05 -3.64
#